data_AF-A0A356ENW3-F1
#
_entry.id   AF-A0A356ENW3-F1
#
_cell.length_a   1.000
_cell.length_b   1.000
_cell.length_c   1.000
_cell.angle_alpha   90.00
_cell.angle_beta   90.00
_cell.angle_gamma   90.00
#
_symmetry.space_group_name_H-M   'P 1'
#
loop_
_entity.id
_entity.type
_entity.pdbx_description
1 polymer ?
#
loop_
_entity_poly.entity_id
_entity_poly.type
_entity_poly.pdbx_seq_one_letter_code
_entity_poly.pdbx_strand_id
1 'polypeptide(L)' 'MLESDRPAAMFTSARGGICVREVGQTVENDPGEATVVRIEAKKVVVEFDGGERVLTLGDVR' A
#
# COMPACT_ATOMS: atom_id res chain seq x y z
N MET A 1 23.27 -12.41 -0.89
CA MET A 1 21.92 -12.21 -1.45
C MET A 1 21.25 -11.22 -0.50
N LEU A 2 21.12 -9.94 -0.86
CA LEU A 2 20.48 -8.95 0.03
C LEU A 2 18.98 -9.22 -0.01
N GLU A 3 18.48 -10.03 0.91
CA GLU A 3 17.06 -9.99 1.26
C GLU A 3 16.82 -8.59 1.82
N SER A 4 16.05 -7.77 1.11
CA SER A 4 15.66 -6.47 1.61
C SER A 4 14.72 -6.71 2.79
N ASP A 5 15.20 -6.51 4.02
CA ASP A 5 14.40 -6.58 5.27
C ASP A 5 13.39 -5.42 5.36
N ARG A 6 13.12 -4.73 4.24
CA ARG A 6 12.21 -3.61 4.21
C ARG A 6 10.77 -4.14 4.27
N PRO A 7 9.92 -3.56 5.13
CA PRO A 7 8.55 -4.00 5.24
C PRO A 7 7.82 -3.77 3.91
N ALA A 8 7.08 -4.79 3.48
CA ALA A 8 6.29 -4.79 2.26
C ALA A 8 4.82 -5.13 2.58
N ALA A 9 3.90 -4.58 1.79
CA ALA A 9 2.47 -4.81 1.88
C ALA A 9 1.92 -5.33 0.55
N MET A 10 0.88 -6.16 0.64
CA MET A 10 0.18 -6.76 -0.49
C MET A 10 -1.13 -6.01 -0.72
N PHE A 11 -1.36 -5.56 -1.95
CA PHE A 11 -2.52 -4.78 -2.35
C PHE A 11 -3.24 -5.49 -3.49
N THR A 12 -4.57 -5.43 -3.48
CA THR A 12 -5.38 -5.77 -4.65
C THR A 12 -5.60 -4.49 -5.45
N SER A 13 -5.12 -4.45 -6.70
CA SER A 13 -5.36 -3.34 -7.60
C SER A 13 -6.83 -3.28 -8.01
N ALA A 14 -7.28 -2.10 -8.43
CA ALA A 14 -8.63 -1.91 -8.97
C ALA A 14 -8.95 -2.84 -10.17
N ARG A 15 -7.92 -3.32 -10.87
CA ARG A 15 -8.04 -4.26 -12.00
C ARG A 15 -8.07 -5.73 -11.58
N GLY A 16 -8.13 -6.02 -10.28
CA GLY A 16 -8.17 -7.38 -9.73
C GLY A 16 -6.81 -8.10 -9.69
N GLY A 17 -5.72 -7.39 -9.95
CA GLY A 17 -4.37 -7.93 -9.84
C GLY A 17 -3.82 -7.77 -8.43
N ILE A 18 -2.97 -8.69 -7.99
CA ILE A 18 -2.26 -8.56 -6.71
C ILE A 18 -0.90 -7.92 -6.98
N CYS A 19 -0.54 -6.90 -6.21
CA CYS A 19 0.79 -6.32 -6.23
C CYS A 19 1.39 -6.22 -4.83
N VAL A 20 2.72 -6.32 -4.74
CA VAL A 20 3.47 -6.12 -3.50
C VAL A 20 4.21 -4.79 -3.61
N ARG A 21 4.16 -3.97 -2.55
CA ARG A 21 4.86 -2.68 -2.47
C ARG A 21 5.58 -2.49 -1.16
N GLU A 22 6.78 -1.94 -1.25
CA GLU A 22 7.57 -1.44 -0.12
C GLU A 22 7.28 0.04 0.14
N VAL A 23 7.74 0.54 1.29
CA VAL A 23 7.75 1.98 1.60
C VAL A 23 8.49 2.76 0.50
N GLY A 24 7.89 3.85 0.04
CA GLY A 24 8.38 4.72 -1.03
C GLY A 24 7.90 4.32 -2.43
N GLN A 25 7.22 3.18 -2.59
CA GLN A 25 6.67 2.78 -3.88
C GLN A 25 5.21 3.23 -4.04
N THR A 26 4.79 3.44 -5.29
CA THR A 26 3.43 3.84 -5.63
C THR A 26 2.51 2.64 -5.88
N VAL A 27 1.23 2.81 -5.54
CA VAL A 27 0.11 1.93 -5.88
C VAL A 27 -0.89 2.68 -6.77
N GLU A 28 -1.47 1.97 -7.74
CA GLU A 28 -2.60 2.50 -8.51
C GLU A 28 -3.83 2.60 -7.59
N ASN A 29 -4.43 3.79 -7.50
CA ASN A 29 -5.58 4.09 -6.66
C ASN A 29 -6.60 4.88 -7.50
N ASP A 30 -7.58 4.20 -8.08
CA ASP A 30 -8.51 4.83 -9.01
C ASP A 30 -9.43 5.87 -8.31
N PRO A 31 -9.50 7.13 -8.81
CA PRO A 31 -8.68 7.74 -9.86
C PRO A 31 -7.34 8.30 -9.32
N GLY A 32 -6.21 7.80 -9.82
CA GLY A 32 -4.87 8.30 -9.45
C GLY A 32 -3.90 7.25 -8.87
N GLU A 33 -2.93 7.75 -8.10
CA GLU A 33 -1.85 6.97 -7.47
C GLU A 33 -1.72 7.34 -6.00
N ALA A 34 -1.24 6.41 -5.19
CA ALA A 34 -0.87 6.67 -3.80
C ALA A 34 0.53 6.13 -3.50
N THR A 35 1.28 6.79 -2.63
CA THR A 35 2.62 6.36 -2.20
C THR A 35 2.52 5.66 -0.86
N VAL A 36 3.15 4.50 -0.71
CA VAL A 36 3.24 3.81 0.57
C VAL A 36 4.26 4.53 1.46
N VAL A 37 3.81 5.12 2.56
CA VAL A 37 4.70 5.90 3.46
C VAL A 37 5.03 5.15 4.75
N ARG A 38 4.20 4.20 5.17
CA ARG A 38 4.46 3.35 6.34
C ARG A 38 3.74 2.00 6.23
N ILE A 39 4.41 0.93 6.66
CA ILE A 39 3.85 -0.42 6.76
C ILE A 39 4.07 -0.94 8.18
N GLU A 40 3.02 -1.44 8.79
CA GLU A 40 2.98 -2.10 10.10
C GLU A 40 2.17 -3.40 9.97
N ALA A 41 2.29 -4.32 10.93
CA ALA A 41 1.75 -5.69 10.83
C ALA A 41 0.26 -5.81 10.44
N LYS A 42 -0.55 -4.76 10.65
CA LYS A 42 -1.98 -4.71 10.28
C LYS A 42 -2.44 -3.38 9.69
N LYS A 43 -1.50 -2.49 9.41
CA LYS A 43 -1.77 -1.12 9.02
C LYS A 43 -0.81 -0.70 7.93
N VAL A 44 -1.36 -0.11 6.89
CA VAL A 44 -0.60 0.55 5.84
C VAL A 44 -1.05 2.00 5.80
N VAL A 45 -0.10 2.91 5.72
CA VAL A 45 -0.37 4.33 5.53
C VAL A 45 0.06 4.68 4.11
N VAL A 46 -0.86 5.30 3.37
CA VAL A 46 -0.62 5.77 2.01
C VAL A 46 -0.91 7.26 1.90
N GLU A 47 -0.15 7.96 1.07
CA GLU A 47 -0.35 9.37 0.76
C GLU A 47 -0.77 9.52 -0.72
N PHE A 48 -1.75 10.36 -1.00
CA PHE A 48 -2.21 10.69 -2.35
C PHE A 48 -2.49 12.19 -2.45
N ASP A 49 -2.87 12.69 -3.63
CA ASP A 49 -3.07 14.12 -3.92
C ASP A 49 -4.19 14.81 -3.09
N GLY A 50 -4.83 14.08 -2.17
CA GLY A 50 -5.84 14.58 -1.23
C GLY A 50 -5.49 14.36 0.25
N GLY A 51 -4.26 13.93 0.55
CA GLY A 51 -3.76 13.72 1.92
C GLY A 51 -3.41 12.27 2.24
N GLU A 52 -3.34 11.97 3.54
CA GLU A 52 -2.98 10.66 4.07
C GLU A 52 -4.22 9.79 4.32
N ARG A 53 -4.14 8.50 3.99
CA ARG A 53 -5.13 7.47 4.37
C ARG A 53 -4.46 6.32 5.10
N VAL A 54 -5.18 5.81 6.09
CA VAL A 54 -4.82 4.60 6.84
C VAL A 54 -5.66 3.44 6.34
N LEU A 55 -5.01 2.42 5.79
CA LEU A 55 -5.60 1.16 5.38
C LEU A 55 -5.32 0.11 6.47
N THR A 56 -6.35 -0.50 7.02
CA THR A 56 -6.23 -1.60 7.98
C THR A 56 -6.58 -2.91 7.32
N LEU A 57 -5.88 -3.99 7.67
CA LEU A 57 -6.24 -5.34 7.22
C LEU A 57 -7.57 -5.73 7.85
N GLY A 58 -8.64 -5.71 7.05
CA GLY A 58 -9.98 -6.21 7.39
C GLY A 58 -10.95 -5.15 7.92
N ASP A 59 -11.83 -4.67 7.04
CA ASP A 59 -13.29 -4.66 7.27
C ASP A 59 -13.93 -4.86 5.89
N VAL A 60 -13.98 -6.12 5.44
CA VAL A 60 -14.85 -6.52 4.33
C VAL A 60 -16.22 -6.74 4.98
N ARG A 61 -17.09 -5.74 4.88
CA ARG A 61 -18.46 -5.79 5.37
C ARG A 61 -19.43 -5.97 4.21
#